data_AF-A0A137Q0G1-F1
#
_entry.id   AF-A0A137Q0G1-F1
#
_cell.length_a   1.000
_cell.length_b   1.000
_cell.length_c   1.000
_cell.angle_alpha   90.00
_cell.angle_beta   90.00
_cell.angle_gamma   90.00
#
_symmetry.space_group_name_H-M   'P 1'
#
loop_
_entity.id
_entity.type
_entity.pdbx_description
1 polymer ?
#
loop_
_entity_poly.entity_id
_entity_poly.type
_entity_poly.pdbx_seq_one_letter_code
_entity_poly.pdbx_strand_id
1 'polypeptide(L)'
;KTCKRVHNVSKVKSIWEHLFKCHINLQPKPFAILDQPFSMYTSLELEQQFLHWKRGEIAWQNHSLPIQPSPPQQLLVDILEPSSTYLLHGCWFLSCETWGGDIAYFDLDPLGNVSPKGCILIPKPPEGCYKTVMCVEEDWVSPLLAFTITMVYAHQNDFHEFKTGVSRKSRIEIWRSGLVLDNLNQGIDLWVERIAQAPLLARLSQPMRCISQMGSLVAFDVSFWDDGSDVVIFDWKDINSHSQCLRKTICYED
;
A
#
# COMPACT_ATOMS: atom_id res chain seq x y z
N LYS A 1 -42.56 4.70 24.43
CA LYS A 1 -41.48 4.36 25.39
C LYS A 1 -40.35 3.54 24.73
N THR A 2 -40.66 2.68 23.75
CA THR A 2 -39.68 1.83 23.04
C THR A 2 -38.63 2.63 22.24
N CYS A 3 -39.02 3.65 21.47
CA CYS A 3 -38.05 4.45 20.69
C CYS A 3 -36.97 5.14 21.52
N LYS A 4 -37.31 5.64 22.72
CA LYS A 4 -36.34 6.31 23.59
C LYS A 4 -35.32 5.32 24.18
N ARG A 5 -35.76 4.09 24.48
CA ARG A 5 -34.86 3.02 24.93
C ARG A 5 -33.93 2.57 23.79
N VAL A 6 -34.46 2.35 22.59
CA VAL A 6 -33.66 1.96 21.41
C VAL A 6 -32.63 3.04 21.07
N HIS A 7 -33.03 4.32 21.06
CA HIS A 7 -32.11 5.43 20.85
C HIS A 7 -31.01 5.54 21.93
N ASN A 8 -31.32 5.23 23.18
CA ASN A 8 -30.29 5.24 24.23
C ASN A 8 -29.33 4.07 24.09
N VAL A 9 -29.83 2.91 23.67
CA VAL A 9 -29.05 1.70 23.39
C VAL A 9 -28.14 1.94 22.19
N SER A 10 -28.62 2.58 21.11
CA SER A 10 -27.78 2.90 19.94
C SER A 10 -26.65 3.89 20.23
N LYS A 11 -26.61 4.53 21.40
CA LYS A 11 -25.48 5.38 21.83
C LYS A 11 -24.42 4.63 22.62
N VAL A 12 -24.60 3.33 22.84
CA VAL A 12 -23.66 2.50 23.59
C VAL A 12 -22.58 1.99 22.64
N LYS A 13 -21.33 2.38 22.91
CA LYS A 13 -20.15 2.01 22.12
C LYS A 13 -20.05 0.51 21.82
N SER A 14 -20.30 -0.33 22.82
CA SER A 14 -20.15 -1.79 22.70
C SER A 14 -21.06 -2.43 21.65
N ILE A 15 -22.17 -1.77 21.29
CA ILE A 15 -23.06 -2.24 20.24
C ILE A 15 -22.41 -2.06 18.88
N TRP A 16 -21.86 -0.88 18.63
CA TRP A 16 -21.14 -0.60 17.38
C TRP A 16 -19.89 -1.45 17.25
N GLU A 17 -19.13 -1.63 18.33
CA GLU A 17 -17.99 -2.57 18.33
C GLU A 17 -18.41 -3.99 17.95
N HIS A 18 -19.53 -4.48 18.49
CA HIS A 18 -20.05 -5.80 18.17
C HIS A 18 -20.47 -5.90 16.70
N LEU A 19 -21.18 -4.89 16.18
CA LEU A 19 -21.61 -4.84 14.79
C LEU A 19 -20.42 -4.83 13.82
N PHE A 20 -19.38 -4.04 14.12
CA PHE A 20 -18.14 -4.07 13.33
C PHE A 20 -17.41 -5.40 13.41
N LYS A 21 -17.26 -5.99 14.60
CA LYS A 21 -16.60 -7.31 14.73
C LYS A 21 -17.31 -8.37 13.89
N CYS A 22 -18.64 -8.42 13.95
CA CYS A 22 -19.43 -9.31 13.11
C CYS A 22 -19.20 -9.02 11.62
N HIS A 23 -19.14 -7.74 11.24
CA HIS A 23 -18.92 -7.36 9.86
C HIS A 23 -17.51 -7.75 9.34
N ILE A 24 -16.45 -7.40 10.06
CA ILE A 24 -15.05 -7.71 9.71
C ILE A 24 -14.88 -9.23 9.53
N ASN A 25 -15.49 -10.03 10.39
CA ASN A 25 -15.42 -11.50 10.29
C ASN A 25 -16.12 -12.08 9.05
N LEU A 26 -17.06 -11.34 8.46
CA LEU A 26 -17.84 -11.80 7.30
C LEU A 26 -17.26 -11.35 5.95
N GLN A 27 -16.32 -10.42 5.94
CA GLN A 27 -15.73 -9.90 4.70
C GLN A 27 -14.34 -10.49 4.46
N PRO A 28 -13.97 -10.78 3.19
CA PRO A 28 -12.59 -11.03 2.85
C PRO A 28 -11.76 -9.77 3.16
N LYS A 29 -10.66 -9.91 3.89
CA LYS A 29 -9.62 -8.86 3.95
C LYS A 29 -9.18 -8.53 2.51
N PRO A 30 -8.96 -7.25 2.15
CA PRO A 30 -8.65 -6.10 3.00
C PRO A 30 -9.80 -5.07 3.21
N PHE A 31 -11.04 -5.38 2.83
CA PHE A 31 -12.06 -4.35 2.56
C PHE A 31 -12.76 -3.68 3.76
N ALA A 32 -12.46 -4.06 5.00
CA ALA A 32 -13.17 -3.52 6.16
C ALA A 32 -12.25 -3.45 7.37
N ILE A 33 -11.31 -2.51 7.40
CA ILE A 33 -10.41 -2.37 8.53
C ILE A 33 -10.33 -0.91 8.93
N LEU A 34 -10.55 -0.68 10.23
CA LEU A 34 -10.38 0.61 10.85
C LEU A 34 -8.89 0.92 10.96
N ASP A 35 -8.52 2.17 10.74
CA ASP A 35 -7.13 2.65 10.86
C ASP A 35 -6.52 2.45 12.25
N GLN A 36 -7.37 2.23 13.26
CA GLN A 36 -6.99 2.05 14.65
C GLN A 36 -7.94 1.10 15.40
N PRO A 37 -7.60 0.68 16.63
CA PRO A 37 -8.43 -0.21 17.42
C PRO A 37 -9.77 0.43 17.81
N PHE A 38 -10.81 -0.40 17.96
CA PHE A 38 -12.12 0.02 18.49
C PHE A 38 -12.04 0.85 19.77
N SER A 39 -11.09 0.56 20.65
CA SER A 39 -10.91 1.28 21.91
C SER A 39 -10.63 2.78 21.71
N MET A 40 -10.04 3.17 20.59
CA MET A 40 -9.67 4.56 20.29
C MET A 40 -10.83 5.38 19.71
N TYR A 41 -11.84 4.74 19.12
CA TYR A 41 -13.00 5.46 18.60
C TYR A 41 -14.04 5.78 19.68
N THR A 42 -14.72 6.90 19.55
CA THR A 42 -15.95 7.19 20.27
C THR A 42 -17.11 6.36 19.73
N SER A 43 -18.21 6.26 20.51
CA SER A 43 -19.42 5.60 20.01
C SER A 43 -19.98 6.27 18.75
N LEU A 44 -19.83 7.59 18.64
CA LEU A 44 -20.36 8.36 17.51
C LEU A 44 -19.55 8.10 16.24
N GLU A 45 -18.22 8.08 16.34
CA GLU A 45 -17.35 7.78 15.19
C GLU A 45 -17.61 6.37 14.65
N LEU A 46 -17.73 5.37 15.54
CA LEU A 46 -18.08 4.01 15.11
C LEU A 46 -19.47 3.96 14.44
N GLU A 47 -20.47 4.64 15.01
CA GLU A 47 -21.79 4.73 14.38
C GLU A 47 -21.70 5.32 12.96
N GLN A 48 -20.98 6.45 12.82
CA GLN A 48 -20.82 7.13 11.54
C GLN A 48 -20.11 6.26 10.50
N GLN A 49 -19.00 5.63 10.86
CA GLN A 49 -18.26 4.75 9.96
C GLN A 49 -19.08 3.52 9.55
N PHE A 50 -19.79 2.89 10.50
CA PHE A 50 -20.64 1.74 10.19
C PHE A 50 -21.76 2.12 9.22
N LEU A 51 -22.40 3.28 9.43
CA LEU A 51 -23.45 3.78 8.56
C LEU A 51 -22.91 4.19 7.18
N HIS A 52 -21.73 4.80 7.12
CA HIS A 52 -21.07 5.14 5.85
C HIS A 52 -20.81 3.88 5.03
N TRP A 53 -20.19 2.88 5.66
CA TRP A 53 -19.95 1.59 5.02
C TRP A 53 -21.25 0.92 4.55
N LYS A 54 -22.27 0.84 5.43
CA LYS A 54 -23.58 0.25 5.06
C LYS A 54 -24.24 0.95 3.88
N ARG A 55 -24.10 2.27 3.76
CA ARG A 55 -24.59 3.00 2.58
C ARG A 55 -23.84 2.58 1.32
N GLY A 56 -22.52 2.42 1.39
CA GLY A 56 -21.71 1.90 0.28
C GLY A 56 -22.16 0.50 -0.15
N GLU A 57 -22.36 -0.41 0.81
CA GLU A 57 -22.85 -1.77 0.54
C GLU A 57 -24.23 -1.77 -0.13
N ILE A 58 -25.17 -0.99 0.41
CA ILE A 58 -26.53 -0.86 -0.14
C ILE A 58 -26.50 -0.25 -1.54
N ALA A 59 -25.65 0.75 -1.79
CA ALA A 59 -25.50 1.34 -3.11
C ALA A 59 -24.98 0.30 -4.11
N TRP A 60 -23.96 -0.47 -3.72
CA TRP A 60 -23.39 -1.51 -4.58
C TRP A 60 -24.37 -2.64 -4.92
N GLN A 61 -25.15 -3.10 -3.94
CA GLN A 61 -26.12 -4.20 -4.12
C GLN A 61 -27.38 -3.77 -4.88
N ASN A 62 -27.75 -2.50 -4.83
CA ASN A 62 -28.94 -1.99 -5.52
C ASN A 62 -28.57 -1.36 -6.87
N HIS A 63 -28.44 -2.21 -7.90
CA HIS A 63 -28.25 -1.80 -9.30
C HIS A 63 -29.39 -0.92 -9.88
N SER A 64 -30.49 -0.74 -9.14
CA SER A 64 -31.68 0.01 -9.51
C SER A 64 -31.73 1.43 -8.93
N LEU A 65 -30.85 1.77 -8.00
CA LEU A 65 -30.64 3.17 -7.63
C LEU A 65 -29.77 3.80 -8.72
N PRO A 66 -30.14 4.95 -9.30
CA PRO A 66 -29.21 5.74 -10.07
C PRO A 66 -28.17 6.26 -9.09
N ILE A 67 -27.15 5.45 -8.82
CA ILE A 67 -25.88 5.94 -8.34
C ILE A 67 -25.45 6.83 -9.51
N GLN A 68 -25.69 8.14 -9.41
CA GLN A 68 -24.82 9.06 -10.11
C GLN A 68 -23.55 9.01 -9.29
N PRO A 69 -22.54 8.19 -9.66
CA PRO A 69 -21.25 8.34 -9.02
C PRO A 69 -20.92 9.81 -9.15
N SER A 70 -20.58 10.46 -8.03
CA SER A 70 -19.92 11.75 -8.13
C SER A 70 -18.81 11.60 -9.17
N PRO A 71 -18.66 12.56 -10.10
CA PRO A 71 -17.68 12.44 -11.16
C PRO A 71 -16.34 12.05 -10.52
N PRO A 72 -15.63 11.06 -11.10
CA PRO A 72 -14.39 10.57 -10.52
C PRO A 72 -13.48 11.76 -10.26
N GLN A 73 -13.07 11.93 -9.01
CA GLN A 73 -12.15 13.01 -8.67
C GLN A 73 -10.83 12.71 -9.35
N GLN A 74 -10.50 13.49 -10.38
CA GLN A 74 -9.21 13.37 -11.05
C GLN A 74 -8.15 13.99 -10.14
N LEU A 75 -7.65 13.18 -9.21
CA LEU A 75 -6.71 13.61 -8.18
C LEU A 75 -5.25 13.65 -8.68
N LEU A 76 -4.95 12.87 -9.72
CA LEU A 76 -3.60 12.57 -10.20
C LEU A 76 -3.19 13.43 -11.41
N VAL A 77 -3.56 14.71 -11.46
CA VAL A 77 -3.22 15.58 -12.62
C VAL A 77 -1.70 15.81 -12.72
N ASP A 78 -0.97 15.76 -11.61
CA ASP A 78 0.46 16.08 -11.54
C ASP A 78 1.38 14.88 -11.26
N ILE A 79 0.83 13.68 -11.03
CA ILE A 79 1.63 12.46 -10.85
C ILE A 79 1.84 11.82 -12.22
N LEU A 80 3.09 11.89 -12.70
CA LEU A 80 3.56 11.12 -13.85
C LEU A 80 3.22 9.64 -13.65
N GLU A 81 2.87 8.94 -14.74
CA GLU A 81 2.33 7.57 -14.76
C GLU A 81 2.79 6.69 -13.58
N PRO A 82 1.89 6.32 -12.65
CA PRO A 82 2.27 5.54 -11.49
C PRO A 82 2.64 4.12 -11.91
N SER A 83 3.78 3.63 -11.39
CA SER A 83 4.25 2.25 -11.63
C SER A 83 3.40 1.23 -10.88
N SER A 84 2.91 1.62 -9.71
CA SER A 84 2.20 0.77 -8.76
C SER A 84 1.40 1.63 -7.78
N THR A 85 0.22 1.14 -7.41
CA THR A 85 -0.69 1.81 -6.49
C THR A 85 -1.24 0.81 -5.49
N TYR A 86 -1.49 1.27 -4.26
CA TYR A 86 -2.00 0.45 -3.16
C TYR A 86 -3.05 1.22 -2.38
N LEU A 87 -4.09 0.54 -1.89
CA LEU A 87 -5.09 1.11 -1.00
C LEU A 87 -5.01 0.38 0.34
N LEU A 88 -4.63 1.10 1.39
CA LEU A 88 -4.47 0.56 2.73
C LEU A 88 -5.69 0.94 3.57
N HIS A 89 -6.28 -0.05 4.24
CA HIS A 89 -7.47 0.10 5.08
C HIS A 89 -8.64 0.85 4.41
N GLY A 90 -8.71 0.89 3.07
CA GLY A 90 -9.76 1.58 2.32
C GLY A 90 -9.69 3.12 2.35
N CYS A 91 -8.71 3.70 3.06
CA CYS A 91 -8.58 5.15 3.25
C CYS A 91 -7.28 5.71 2.67
N TRP A 92 -6.16 5.02 2.85
CA TRP A 92 -4.84 5.53 2.49
C TRP A 92 -4.43 5.02 1.11
N PHE A 93 -4.41 5.89 0.13
CA PHE A 93 -4.01 5.55 -1.23
C PHE A 93 -2.55 5.92 -1.47
N LEU A 94 -1.71 4.92 -1.77
CA LEU A 94 -0.30 5.09 -2.08
C LEU A 94 -0.08 5.00 -3.59
N SER A 95 0.81 5.84 -4.11
CA SER A 95 1.21 5.87 -5.51
C SER A 95 2.71 5.98 -5.62
N CYS A 96 3.33 5.07 -6.38
CA CYS A 96 4.76 5.11 -6.68
C CYS A 96 4.98 5.60 -8.12
N GLU A 97 5.79 6.64 -8.29
CA GLU A 97 6.09 7.22 -9.60
C GLU A 97 7.12 6.39 -10.37
N THR A 98 6.86 6.12 -11.66
CA THR A 98 7.71 5.21 -12.45
C THR A 98 9.11 5.78 -12.69
N TRP A 99 9.22 7.08 -12.99
CA TRP A 99 10.38 7.78 -13.54
C TRP A 99 10.95 8.80 -12.55
N GLY A 100 11.28 8.33 -11.36
CA GLY A 100 11.78 9.18 -10.28
C GLY A 100 11.61 8.51 -8.92
N GLY A 101 10.61 7.65 -8.77
CA GLY A 101 10.54 6.72 -7.64
C GLY A 101 10.29 7.40 -6.30
N ASP A 102 9.61 8.55 -6.30
CA ASP A 102 8.93 9.02 -5.11
C ASP A 102 7.66 8.19 -4.87
N ILE A 103 7.29 8.14 -3.59
CA ILE A 103 6.03 7.59 -3.16
C ILE A 103 5.22 8.71 -2.55
N ALA A 104 4.06 8.95 -3.13
CA ALA A 104 3.05 9.83 -2.58
C ALA A 104 1.97 9.00 -1.88
N TYR A 105 1.34 9.58 -0.88
CA TYR A 105 0.11 9.05 -0.29
C TYR A 105 -0.99 10.11 -0.30
N PHE A 106 -2.23 9.64 -0.23
CA PHE A 106 -3.44 10.44 -0.18
C PHE A 106 -4.37 9.86 0.88
N ASP A 107 -4.87 10.73 1.75
CA ASP A 107 -6.01 10.44 2.60
C ASP A 107 -7.28 10.62 1.78
N LEU A 108 -8.03 9.53 1.55
CA LEU A 108 -9.27 9.53 0.78
C LEU A 108 -10.51 9.88 1.60
N ASP A 109 -10.41 9.93 2.93
CA ASP A 109 -11.49 10.34 3.84
C ASP A 109 -11.03 11.45 4.80
N PRO A 110 -10.52 12.58 4.27
CA PRO A 110 -9.98 13.64 5.11
C PRO A 110 -11.09 14.30 5.92
N LEU A 111 -10.78 14.57 7.18
CA LEU A 111 -11.69 15.25 8.09
C LEU A 111 -12.11 16.62 7.53
N GLY A 112 -13.43 16.85 7.46
CA GLY A 112 -13.99 18.19 7.22
C GLY A 112 -14.34 18.55 5.77
N ASN A 113 -14.77 17.60 4.93
CA ASN A 113 -15.16 17.85 3.52
C ASN A 113 -14.05 18.55 2.71
N VAL A 114 -12.80 18.31 3.07
CA VAL A 114 -11.63 18.81 2.33
C VAL A 114 -11.35 17.85 1.18
N SER A 115 -10.88 18.36 0.04
CA SER A 115 -10.43 17.47 -1.03
C SER A 115 -9.17 16.72 -0.60
N PRO A 116 -9.02 15.42 -0.93
CA PRO A 116 -7.78 14.68 -0.72
C PRO A 116 -6.57 15.45 -1.26
N LYS A 117 -5.46 15.47 -0.51
CA LYS A 117 -4.22 16.14 -0.90
C LYS A 117 -3.09 15.12 -0.95
N GLY A 118 -2.28 15.20 -2.02
CA GLY A 118 -1.08 14.39 -2.15
C GLY A 118 0.04 14.87 -1.24
N CYS A 119 0.59 13.96 -0.46
CA CYS A 119 1.75 14.17 0.39
C CYS A 119 2.88 13.21 -0.02
N ILE A 120 4.13 13.69 -0.01
CA ILE A 120 5.28 12.84 -0.32
C ILE A 120 5.65 12.03 0.92
N LEU A 121 5.55 10.71 0.83
CA LEU A 121 6.00 9.77 1.87
C LEU A 121 7.51 9.55 1.76
N ILE A 122 7.95 9.10 0.58
CA ILE A 122 9.36 8.82 0.29
C ILE A 122 9.77 9.72 -0.87
N PRO A 123 10.78 10.60 -0.70
CA PRO A 123 11.19 11.53 -1.74
C PRO A 123 11.97 10.82 -2.85
N LYS A 124 12.05 11.48 -4.02
CA LYS A 124 12.86 11.01 -5.14
C LYS A 124 14.33 10.84 -4.70
N PRO A 125 15.01 9.76 -5.10
CA PRO A 125 16.41 9.59 -4.80
C PRO A 125 17.22 10.63 -5.60
N PRO A 126 18.28 11.20 -4.99
CA PRO A 126 19.05 12.30 -5.59
C PRO A 126 19.76 11.89 -6.89
N GLU A 127 20.05 10.60 -7.05
CA GLU A 127 20.78 10.05 -8.18
C GLU A 127 19.90 9.82 -9.42
N GLY A 128 18.59 10.05 -9.28
CA GLY A 128 17.59 9.65 -10.27
C GLY A 128 17.42 8.13 -10.33
N CYS A 129 16.32 7.69 -10.94
CA CYS A 129 16.13 6.28 -11.27
C CYS A 129 15.51 6.18 -12.67
N TYR A 130 15.83 5.09 -13.37
CA TYR A 130 15.21 4.82 -14.66
C TYR A 130 13.86 4.14 -14.46
N LYS A 131 13.73 3.28 -13.46
CA LYS A 131 12.49 2.57 -13.20
C LYS A 131 12.38 2.21 -11.75
N THR A 132 11.19 2.41 -11.20
CA THR A 132 10.85 2.00 -9.83
C THR A 132 9.66 1.05 -9.85
N VAL A 133 9.72 0.03 -9.00
CA VAL A 133 8.56 -0.81 -8.67
C VAL A 133 8.45 -0.93 -7.16
N MET A 134 7.21 -1.01 -6.65
CA MET A 134 6.92 -1.05 -5.23
C MET A 134 5.96 -2.20 -4.89
N CYS A 135 6.18 -2.83 -3.73
CA CYS A 135 5.14 -3.58 -3.03
C CYS A 135 4.96 -3.13 -1.60
N VAL A 136 3.76 -3.39 -1.08
CA VAL A 136 3.38 -3.11 0.29
C VAL A 136 2.90 -4.38 0.96
N GLU A 137 3.42 -4.64 2.16
CA GLU A 137 2.98 -5.72 3.05
C GLU A 137 2.42 -5.10 4.34
N GLU A 138 1.11 -5.26 4.57
CA GLU A 138 0.43 -4.78 5.78
C GLU A 138 0.71 -5.68 7.00
N ASP A 139 1.03 -5.06 8.13
CA ASP A 139 1.17 -5.74 9.42
C ASP A 139 -0.20 -5.84 10.11
N TRP A 140 -0.92 -6.91 9.78
CA TRP A 140 -2.25 -7.19 10.36
C TRP A 140 -2.24 -7.51 11.86
N VAL A 141 -1.07 -7.66 12.48
CA VAL A 141 -0.95 -7.91 13.93
C VAL A 141 -0.86 -6.58 14.68
N SER A 142 -0.39 -5.52 14.00
CA SER A 142 -0.31 -4.19 14.57
C SER A 142 -1.72 -3.64 14.90
N PRO A 143 -1.91 -3.04 16.08
CA PRO A 143 -3.19 -2.42 16.45
C PRO A 143 -3.50 -1.17 15.61
N LEU A 144 -2.48 -0.49 15.11
CA LEU A 144 -2.57 0.66 14.22
C LEU A 144 -2.13 0.25 12.82
N LEU A 145 -2.61 0.96 11.79
CA LEU A 145 -2.09 0.79 10.44
C LEU A 145 -0.55 0.88 10.46
N ALA A 146 0.09 -0.22 10.10
CA ALA A 146 1.52 -0.37 9.96
C ALA A 146 1.80 -1.30 8.80
N PHE A 147 2.84 -0.99 8.03
CA PHE A 147 3.15 -1.73 6.82
C PHE A 147 4.62 -1.56 6.45
N THR A 148 5.09 -2.47 5.60
CA THR A 148 6.43 -2.40 5.01
C THR A 148 6.28 -2.10 3.53
N ILE A 149 7.10 -1.18 3.03
CA ILE A 149 7.22 -0.86 1.62
C ILE A 149 8.56 -1.42 1.13
N THR A 150 8.53 -2.32 0.15
CA THR A 150 9.74 -2.71 -0.57
C THR A 150 9.76 -2.00 -1.91
N MET A 151 10.89 -1.36 -2.20
CA MET A 151 11.13 -0.63 -3.43
C MET A 151 12.33 -1.20 -4.16
N VAL A 152 12.21 -1.31 -5.47
CA VAL A 152 13.34 -1.61 -6.35
C VAL A 152 13.61 -0.41 -7.22
N TYR A 153 14.78 0.18 -7.04
CA TYR A 153 15.31 1.23 -7.89
C TYR A 153 16.22 0.60 -8.94
N ALA A 154 15.79 0.61 -10.19
CA ALA A 154 16.60 0.17 -11.33
C ALA A 154 17.21 1.40 -12.04
N HIS A 155 18.52 1.36 -12.21
CA HIS A 155 19.27 2.37 -12.92
C HIS A 155 19.64 1.88 -14.32
N GLN A 156 19.42 2.71 -15.34
CA GLN A 156 19.56 2.31 -16.75
C GLN A 156 20.95 1.73 -17.06
N ASN A 157 22.00 2.32 -16.48
CA ASN A 157 23.38 1.91 -16.76
C ASN A 157 23.76 0.54 -16.14
N ASP A 158 22.94 -0.03 -15.27
CA ASP A 158 23.23 -1.35 -14.67
C ASP A 158 22.75 -2.52 -15.52
N PHE A 159 21.88 -2.27 -16.51
CA PHE A 159 21.23 -3.32 -17.30
C PHE A 159 21.42 -3.19 -18.82
N HIS A 160 22.08 -2.13 -19.31
CA HIS A 160 22.40 -1.98 -20.73
C HIS A 160 23.73 -2.65 -21.09
N GLU A 161 23.68 -3.63 -22.00
CA GLU A 161 24.84 -4.41 -22.48
C GLU A 161 25.92 -3.59 -23.22
N PHE A 162 25.54 -2.45 -23.80
CA PHE A 162 26.42 -1.65 -24.68
C PHE A 162 27.14 -0.50 -23.98
N LYS A 163 26.98 -0.32 -22.67
CA LYS A 163 27.65 0.77 -21.92
C LYS A 163 28.87 0.24 -21.17
N THR A 164 29.98 0.96 -21.28
CA THR A 164 31.22 0.71 -20.56
C THR A 164 31.05 1.02 -19.06
N GLY A 165 30.55 0.06 -18.30
CA GLY A 165 30.60 0.05 -16.83
C GLY A 165 29.24 -0.07 -16.14
N VAL A 166 29.17 -0.97 -15.16
CA VAL A 166 28.03 -1.10 -14.23
C VAL A 166 28.11 0.03 -13.19
N SER A 167 27.09 0.88 -13.14
CA SER A 167 27.02 2.00 -12.20
C SER A 167 26.86 1.57 -10.74
N ARG A 168 26.35 0.34 -10.50
CA ARG A 168 26.07 -0.24 -9.17
C ARG A 168 25.15 0.63 -8.32
N LYS A 169 24.27 1.38 -8.98
CA LYS A 169 23.31 2.30 -8.34
C LYS A 169 21.95 1.66 -8.08
N SER A 170 21.66 0.60 -8.83
CA SER A 170 20.45 -0.18 -8.66
C SER A 170 20.45 -0.86 -7.31
N ARG A 171 19.32 -0.78 -6.62
CA ARG A 171 19.21 -1.23 -5.24
C ARG A 171 17.77 -1.55 -4.88
N ILE A 172 17.64 -2.32 -3.82
CA ILE A 172 16.39 -2.62 -3.17
C ILE A 172 16.42 -1.89 -1.83
N GLU A 173 15.36 -1.16 -1.53
CA GLU A 173 15.18 -0.48 -0.26
C GLU A 173 13.92 -0.96 0.41
N ILE A 174 13.98 -1.08 1.73
CA ILE A 174 12.86 -1.53 2.54
C ILE A 174 12.60 -0.48 3.59
N TRP A 175 11.35 -0.04 3.63
CA TRP A 175 10.87 1.04 4.46
C TRP A 175 9.78 0.53 5.36
N ARG A 176 9.81 0.91 6.63
CA ARG A 176 8.72 0.70 7.55
C ARG A 176 7.90 1.97 7.62
N SER A 177 6.59 1.82 7.62
CA SER A 177 5.65 2.93 7.72
C SER A 177 4.52 2.60 8.68
N GLY A 178 3.82 3.63 9.14
CA GLY A 178 2.61 3.49 9.93
C GLY A 178 1.89 4.81 10.13
N LEU A 179 0.75 4.71 10.82
CA LEU A 179 -0.13 5.84 11.08
C LEU A 179 0.43 6.78 12.15
N VAL A 180 0.35 8.08 11.88
CA VAL A 180 0.57 9.15 12.86
C VAL A 180 -0.79 9.56 13.40
N LEU A 181 -0.92 9.51 14.72
CA LEU A 181 -2.11 9.94 15.44
C LEU A 181 -1.94 11.36 15.98
N ASP A 182 -3.02 12.12 15.97
CA ASP A 182 -3.10 13.40 16.68
C ASP A 182 -3.41 13.23 18.18
N ASN A 183 -3.63 14.35 18.87
CA ASN A 183 -3.98 14.36 20.29
C ASN A 183 -5.37 13.76 20.60
N LEU A 184 -6.20 13.56 19.58
CA LEU A 184 -7.53 12.98 19.66
C LEU A 184 -7.56 11.50 19.25
N ASN A 185 -6.40 10.90 18.95
CA ASN A 185 -6.29 9.58 18.32
C ASN A 185 -7.03 9.52 16.98
N GLN A 186 -6.80 10.50 16.12
CA GLN A 186 -7.24 10.48 14.74
C GLN A 186 -6.00 10.36 13.85
N GLY A 187 -6.10 9.51 12.82
CA GLY A 187 -5.05 9.37 11.82
C GLY A 187 -4.93 10.65 11.01
N ILE A 188 -3.76 11.29 11.05
CA ILE A 188 -3.53 12.59 10.38
C ILE A 188 -2.42 12.54 9.32
N ASP A 189 -1.56 11.53 9.38
CA ASP A 189 -0.38 11.42 8.51
C ASP A 189 0.15 9.98 8.53
N LEU A 190 1.10 9.67 7.64
CA LEU A 190 1.88 8.45 7.62
C LEU A 190 3.35 8.79 7.86
N TRP A 191 3.99 8.10 8.81
CA TRP A 191 5.44 8.20 9.00
C TRP A 191 6.14 7.12 8.18
N VAL A 192 7.41 7.33 7.85
CA VAL A 192 8.22 6.32 7.15
C VAL A 192 9.68 6.36 7.58
N GLU A 193 10.32 5.19 7.64
CA GLU A 193 11.73 5.02 8.00
C GLU A 193 12.35 3.90 7.15
N ARG A 194 13.56 4.13 6.61
CA ARG A 194 14.28 3.08 5.88
C ARG A 194 14.93 2.11 6.86
N ILE A 195 14.56 0.82 6.78
CA ILE A 195 15.06 -0.22 7.68
C ILE A 195 16.11 -1.13 7.04
N ALA A 196 16.15 -1.22 5.71
CA ALA A 196 17.18 -1.98 5.01
C ALA A 196 17.44 -1.44 3.60
N GLN A 197 18.63 -1.76 3.10
CA GLN A 197 19.06 -1.47 1.74
C GLN A 197 20.01 -2.57 1.26
N ALA A 198 19.81 -3.08 0.04
CA ALA A 198 20.67 -4.06 -0.59
C ALA A 198 20.96 -3.68 -2.05
N PRO A 199 22.17 -3.93 -2.57
CA PRO A 199 22.47 -3.69 -3.98
C PRO A 199 21.68 -4.66 -4.87
N LEU A 200 21.08 -4.16 -5.94
CA LEU A 200 20.47 -5.00 -6.97
C LEU A 200 21.57 -5.44 -7.94
N LEU A 201 21.93 -6.72 -7.88
CA LEU A 201 23.02 -7.24 -8.69
C LEU A 201 22.61 -7.31 -10.17
N ALA A 202 23.39 -6.69 -11.05
CA ALA A 202 23.16 -6.70 -12.51
C ALA A 202 22.98 -8.12 -13.11
N ARG A 203 23.59 -9.15 -12.49
CA ARG A 203 23.42 -10.56 -12.90
C ARG A 203 21.97 -11.06 -12.82
N LEU A 204 21.12 -10.37 -12.06
CA LEU A 204 19.72 -10.71 -11.85
C LEU A 204 18.83 -10.19 -12.99
N SER A 205 19.37 -9.53 -14.02
CA SER A 205 18.60 -8.89 -15.10
C SER A 205 17.71 -7.73 -14.62
N GLN A 206 17.08 -7.04 -15.57
CA GLN A 206 16.26 -5.87 -15.29
C GLN A 206 14.92 -6.27 -14.63
N PRO A 207 14.54 -5.65 -13.50
CA PRO A 207 13.22 -5.85 -12.89
C PRO A 207 12.10 -5.43 -13.85
N MET A 208 11.11 -6.30 -14.03
CA MET A 208 10.05 -6.10 -15.02
C MET A 208 8.88 -5.31 -14.46
N ARG A 209 7.99 -5.90 -13.66
CA ARG A 209 6.72 -5.21 -13.32
C ARG A 209 6.18 -5.57 -11.96
N CYS A 210 6.56 -6.73 -11.43
CA CYS A 210 5.94 -7.34 -10.27
C CYS A 210 6.97 -7.54 -9.17
N ILE A 211 6.59 -7.11 -7.98
CA ILE A 211 7.32 -7.37 -6.75
C ILE A 211 6.33 -7.77 -5.68
N SER A 212 6.73 -8.70 -4.82
CA SER A 212 5.96 -9.20 -3.70
C SER A 212 6.89 -9.38 -2.50
N GLN A 213 6.34 -9.16 -1.31
CA GLN A 213 7.04 -9.36 -0.05
C GLN A 213 6.21 -10.29 0.82
N MET A 214 6.89 -11.20 1.50
CA MET A 214 6.33 -12.04 2.55
C MET A 214 7.32 -12.11 3.71
N GLY A 215 7.09 -11.32 4.75
CA GLY A 215 7.99 -11.17 5.88
C GLY A 215 9.38 -10.68 5.45
N SER A 216 10.40 -11.51 5.63
CA SER A 216 11.77 -11.18 5.21
C SER A 216 12.07 -11.51 3.75
N LEU A 217 11.17 -12.21 3.06
CA LEU A 217 11.40 -12.66 1.70
C LEU A 217 10.84 -11.64 0.71
N VAL A 218 11.65 -11.25 -0.26
CA VAL A 218 11.26 -10.40 -1.38
C VAL A 218 11.41 -11.18 -2.66
N ALA A 219 10.36 -11.18 -3.46
CA ALA A 219 10.29 -11.82 -4.77
C ALA A 219 10.01 -10.77 -5.85
N PHE A 220 10.73 -10.81 -6.96
CA PHE A 220 10.44 -9.95 -8.12
C PHE A 220 10.73 -10.66 -9.43
N ASP A 221 10.01 -10.26 -10.48
CA ASP A 221 10.22 -10.74 -11.84
C ASP A 221 11.32 -9.95 -12.55
N VAL A 222 12.09 -10.65 -13.37
CA VAL A 222 13.18 -10.06 -14.15
C VAL A 222 13.08 -10.53 -15.59
N SER A 223 13.43 -9.63 -16.51
CA SER A 223 13.33 -9.92 -17.94
C SER A 223 14.41 -10.90 -18.36
N PHE A 224 14.00 -11.96 -19.04
CA PHE A 224 14.91 -12.82 -19.80
C PHE A 224 14.81 -12.46 -21.29
N TRP A 225 15.92 -12.56 -22.02
CA TRP A 225 16.04 -12.06 -23.39
C TRP A 225 15.22 -12.87 -24.42
N ASP A 226 14.91 -14.13 -24.10
CA ASP A 226 14.30 -15.11 -25.04
C ASP A 226 12.88 -15.54 -24.59
N ASP A 227 11.95 -14.59 -24.41
CA ASP A 227 10.50 -14.83 -24.14
C ASP A 227 10.12 -15.48 -22.78
N GLY A 228 11.07 -15.64 -21.87
CA GLY A 228 10.84 -16.11 -20.49
C GLY A 228 10.85 -15.00 -19.43
N SER A 229 10.32 -15.30 -18.25
CA SER A 229 10.57 -14.47 -17.04
C SER A 229 11.26 -15.32 -15.98
N ASP A 230 12.24 -14.74 -15.30
CA ASP A 230 12.79 -15.35 -14.09
C ASP A 230 12.15 -14.68 -12.87
N VAL A 231 11.92 -15.47 -11.83
CA VAL A 231 11.59 -14.97 -10.50
C VAL A 231 12.81 -15.10 -9.62
N VAL A 232 13.17 -13.99 -9.00
CA VAL A 232 14.27 -13.87 -8.07
C VAL A 232 13.68 -13.73 -6.67
N ILE A 233 14.07 -14.61 -5.75
CA ILE A 233 13.65 -14.59 -4.35
C ILE A 233 14.89 -14.49 -3.47
N PHE A 234 14.90 -13.51 -2.55
CA PHE A 234 15.97 -13.37 -1.57
C PHE A 234 15.40 -12.96 -0.21
N ASP A 235 16.17 -13.23 0.85
CA ASP A 235 15.89 -12.76 2.20
C ASP A 235 16.63 -11.44 2.45
N TRP A 236 15.91 -10.36 2.72
CA TRP A 236 16.52 -9.06 2.96
C TRP A 236 17.14 -8.89 4.34
N LYS A 237 16.87 -9.78 5.30
CA LYS A 237 17.55 -9.82 6.59
C LYS A 237 18.89 -10.55 6.50
N ASP A 238 19.07 -11.42 5.50
CA ASP A 238 20.34 -12.10 5.24
C ASP A 238 21.04 -11.54 4.00
N ILE A 239 21.29 -10.23 4.03
CA ILE A 239 21.98 -9.50 2.96
C ILE A 239 23.40 -10.04 2.74
N ASN A 240 24.03 -10.69 3.70
CA ASN A 240 25.40 -11.21 3.50
C ASN A 240 25.42 -12.51 2.68
N SER A 241 24.29 -13.20 2.55
CA SER A 241 24.16 -14.44 1.80
C SER A 241 23.47 -14.24 0.44
N HIS A 242 23.71 -13.12 -0.26
CA HIS A 242 23.24 -12.91 -1.65
C HIS A 242 23.62 -14.05 -2.61
N SER A 243 24.58 -14.92 -2.26
CA SER A 243 24.89 -16.18 -2.96
C SER A 243 23.78 -17.25 -2.86
N GLN A 244 22.86 -17.13 -1.91
CA GLN A 244 21.73 -18.03 -1.64
C GLN A 244 20.40 -17.55 -2.25
N CYS A 245 20.43 -16.48 -3.05
CA CYS A 245 19.27 -16.04 -3.82
C CYS A 245 18.73 -17.21 -4.67
N LEU A 246 17.45 -17.52 -4.52
CA LEU A 246 16.77 -18.51 -5.35
C LEU A 246 16.34 -17.84 -6.63
N ARG A 247 16.78 -18.38 -7.77
CA ARG A 247 16.34 -17.96 -9.11
C ARG A 247 15.59 -19.12 -9.74
N LYS A 248 14.37 -18.87 -10.19
CA LYS A 248 13.55 -19.86 -10.88
C LYS A 248 13.07 -19.31 -12.21
N THR A 249 13.34 -20.03 -13.28
CA THR A 249 12.86 -19.70 -14.62
C THR A 249 11.43 -20.16 -14.79
N ILE A 250 10.59 -19.24 -15.25
CA ILE A 250 9.22 -19.50 -15.68
C ILE A 250 9.23 -19.43 -17.20
N CYS A 251 9.14 -20.59 -17.83
CA CYS A 251 8.87 -20.69 -19.25
C CYS A 251 7.37 -20.61 -19.45
N TYR A 252 6.91 -19.68 -20.28
CA TYR A 252 5.55 -19.71 -20.78
C TYR A 252 5.54 -20.73 -21.94
N GLU A 253 4.82 -21.84 -21.79
CA GLU A 253 4.53 -22.72 -22.92
C GLU A 253 3.45 -22.03 -23.78
N ASP A 254 3.70 -21.94 -25.10
CA ASP A 254 2.77 -21.39 -26.09
C ASP A 254 1.49 -22.23 -26.25
#